data_AF-A0A9E3C9C3-F1
#
_entry.id   AF-A0A9E3C9C3-F1
#
_cell.length_a   1.000
_cell.length_b   1.000
_cell.length_c   1.000
_cell.angle_alpha   90.00
_cell.angle_beta   90.00
_cell.angle_gamma   90.00
#
_symmetry.space_group_name_H-M   'P 1'
#
loop_
_entity.id
_entity.type
_entity.pdbx_description
1 polymer ?
#
loop_
_entity_poly.entity_id
_entity_poly.type
_entity_poly.pdbx_seq_one_letter_code
_entity_poly.pdbx_strand_id
1 'polypeptide(L)' 'HVNNPAVTMLRGTRITAEADPPQLLWVDGDTMGSTPATFTLLPGALPVKVPG' A
#
# COMPACT_ATOMS: atom_id res chain seq x y z
N HIS A 1 -8.75 -9.93 -11.53
CA HIS A 1 -10.18 -10.07 -11.19
C HIS A 1 -10.31 -10.28 -9.69
N VAL A 2 -11.10 -9.44 -9.02
CA VAL A 2 -11.25 -9.41 -7.55
C VAL A 2 -11.95 -10.66 -7.00
N ASN A 3 -12.70 -11.37 -7.85
CA ASN A 3 -13.45 -12.58 -7.50
C ASN A 3 -12.67 -13.89 -7.75
N ASN A 4 -11.35 -13.81 -7.99
CA ASN A 4 -10.53 -15.02 -8.16
C ASN A 4 -10.15 -15.56 -6.78
N PRO A 5 -10.33 -16.87 -6.49
CA PRO A 5 -9.99 -17.46 -5.20
C PRO A 5 -8.50 -17.34 -4.81
N ALA A 6 -7.61 -17.10 -5.77
CA ALA A 6 -6.19 -16.82 -5.51
C ALA A 6 -5.92 -15.39 -5.02
N VAL A 7 -6.94 -14.53 -4.92
CA VAL A 7 -6.83 -13.13 -4.48
C VAL A 7 -7.49 -12.97 -3.12
N THR A 8 -6.72 -12.48 -2.14
CA THR A 8 -7.26 -12.06 -0.84
C THR A 8 -7.35 -10.54 -0.81
N MET A 9 -8.53 -10.00 -0.49
CA MET A 9 -8.75 -8.56 -0.36
C MET A 9 -8.95 -8.19 1.10
N LEU A 10 -8.10 -7.32 1.62
CA LEU A 10 -8.16 -6.80 2.98
C LEU A 10 -8.22 -5.27 2.96
N ARG A 11 -8.77 -4.67 4.02
CA ARG A 11 -8.80 -3.21 4.21
C ARG A 11 -8.31 -2.87 5.61
N GLY A 12 -7.41 -1.91 5.71
CA GLY A 12 -6.89 -1.40 6.98
C GLY A 12 -6.36 0.02 6.85
N THR A 13 -6.24 0.73 7.97
CA THR A 13 -5.62 2.06 8.04
C THR A 13 -4.14 2.00 8.40
N ARG A 14 -3.66 0.84 8.87
CA ARG A 14 -2.25 0.53 9.09
C ARG A 14 -2.00 -0.91 8.66
N ILE A 15 -1.05 -1.11 7.75
CA ILE A 15 -0.74 -2.42 7.15
C ILE A 15 0.76 -2.63 7.22
N THR A 16 1.19 -3.80 7.70
CA THR A 16 2.59 -4.21 7.65
C THR A 16 2.75 -5.31 6.62
N ALA A 17 3.73 -5.16 5.73
CA ALA A 17 4.13 -6.18 4.77
C ALA A 17 5.51 -6.71 5.17
N GLU A 18 5.62 -8.04 5.25
CA GLU A 18 6.85 -8.76 5.59
C GLU A 18 7.07 -9.85 4.54
N ALA A 19 8.33 -10.13 4.23
CA ALA A 19 8.69 -11.18 3.29
C ALA A 19 10.12 -11.65 3.53
N ASP A 20 10.36 -12.92 3.22
CA ASP A 20 11.67 -13.55 3.22
C ASP A 20 11.88 -14.30 1.89
N PRO A 21 12.81 -13.88 1.01
CA PRO A 21 13.75 -12.77 1.21
C PRO A 21 13.04 -11.39 1.16
N PRO A 22 13.67 -10.34 1.71
CA PRO A 22 13.18 -8.96 1.58
C PRO A 22 12.85 -8.60 0.13
N GLN A 23 11.69 -7.99 -0.07
CA GLN A 23 11.20 -7.57 -1.39
C GLN A 23 11.34 -6.06 -1.54
N LEU A 24 11.82 -5.59 -2.69
CA LEU A 24 11.87 -4.16 -3.01
C LEU A 24 10.46 -3.58 -3.11
N LEU A 25 10.26 -2.38 -2.57
CA LEU A 25 8.99 -1.67 -2.70
C LEU A 25 9.02 -0.74 -3.90
N TRP A 26 7.94 -0.77 -4.67
CA TRP A 26 7.70 0.18 -5.76
C TRP A 26 6.53 1.07 -5.37
N VAL A 27 6.78 2.38 -5.28
CA VAL A 27 5.85 3.39 -4.76
C VAL A 27 5.80 4.56 -5.74
N ASP A 28 4.61 4.85 -6.27
CA ASP A 28 4.33 5.99 -7.15
C ASP A 28 5.33 6.20 -8.30
N GLY A 29 5.81 5.12 -8.92
CA GLY A 29 6.73 5.18 -10.05
C GLY A 29 8.21 4.97 -9.70
N ASP A 30 8.57 4.93 -8.42
CA ASP A 30 9.95 4.83 -7.94
C ASP A 30 10.16 3.65 -6.97
N THR A 31 11.42 3.26 -6.76
CA THR A 31 11.82 2.25 -5.78
C THR A 31 12.14 2.87 -4.43
N MET A 32 11.52 2.40 -3.35
CA MET A 32 11.72 2.96 -2.01
C MET A 32 11.88 1.87 -0.94
N GLY A 33 13.13 1.51 -0.62
CA GLY A 33 13.43 0.53 0.43
C GLY A 33 12.93 -0.89 0.11
N SER A 34 12.79 -1.72 1.15
CA SER A 34 12.35 -3.12 1.04
C SER A 34 11.48 -3.52 2.24
N THR A 35 10.81 -4.67 2.17
CA THR A 35 10.18 -5.28 3.36
C THR A 35 11.22 -5.60 4.45
N PRO A 36 10.84 -5.55 5.74
CA PRO A 36 9.51 -5.22 6.26
C PRO A 36 9.17 -3.73 6.14
N ALA A 37 7.90 -3.44 5.84
CA ALA A 37 7.44 -2.06 5.68
C ALA A 37 6.04 -1.86 6.24
N THR A 38 5.81 -0.69 6.83
CA THR A 38 4.51 -0.30 7.39
C THR A 38 3.91 0.86 6.60
N PHE A 39 2.73 0.64 6.06
CA PHE A 39 1.91 1.64 5.39
C PHE A 39 0.87 2.17 6.38
N THR A 40 0.79 3.49 6.53
CA THR A 40 -0.18 4.15 7.40
C THR A 40 -1.00 5.15 6.59
N LEU A 41 -2.32 4.99 6.62
CA LEU A 41 -3.25 5.96 6.05
C LEU A 41 -3.28 7.20 6.94
N LEU A 42 -3.05 8.37 6.34
CA LEU A 42 -3.19 9.67 6.98
C LEU A 42 -4.44 10.36 6.43
N PRO A 43 -5.61 10.29 7.10
CA PRO A 43 -6.86 10.84 6.59
C PRO A 43 -6.78 12.36 6.46
N GLY A 44 -7.16 12.90 5.30
CA GLY A 44 -7.18 14.35 5.08
C GLY A 44 -5.80 15.02 5.16
N ALA A 45 -4.71 14.27 4.92
CA ALA A 45 -3.35 14.79 5.06
C ALA A 45 -3.05 16.00 4.16
N LEU A 46 -3.72 16.08 3.01
CA LEU A 46 -3.54 17.16 2.05
C LEU A 46 -4.90 17.66 1.54
N PRO A 47 -5.14 18.99 1.51
CA PRO A 47 -6.28 19.54 0.81
C PRO A 47 -6.06 19.44 -0.71
N VAL A 48 -7.08 18.95 -1.42
CA VAL A 48 -7.03 18.77 -2.88
C VAL A 48 -8.21 19.50 -3.51
N LYS A 49 -7.95 20.24 -4.59
CA LYS A 49 -9.03 20.82 -5.42
C LYS A 49 -9.67 19.70 -6.26
N VAL A 50 -10.98 19.55 -6.16
CA VAL A 50 -11.76 18.58 -6.95
C VAL A 50 -12.74 19.30 -7.87
N PRO A 51 -13.09 18.73 -9.04
CA PRO A 51 -14.15 19.27 -9.89
C PRO A 51 -15.50 19.29 -9.14
N GLY A 52 -16.26 20.37 -9.33
CA GLY A 52 -17.63 20.51 -8.85
C GLY A 52 -18.66 19.95 -9.83
#